data_AF-A0A959ITU6-F1
#
_entry.id   AF-A0A959ITU6-F1
#
_cell.length_a   1.000
_cell.length_b   1.000
_cell.length_c   1.000
_cell.angle_alpha   90.00
_cell.angle_beta   90.00
_cell.angle_gamma   90.00
#
_symmetry.space_group_name_H-M   'P 1'
#
loop_
_entity.id
_entity.type
_entity.pdbx_description
1 polymer ?
#
loop_
_entity_poly.entity_id
_entity_poly.type
_entity_poly.pdbx_seq_one_letter_code
_entity_poly.pdbx_strand_id
1 'polypeptide(L)' 'LYNTSGDLIRTYFQQPIFLKPMETVEIVIDEKDKEGGTGANFLFEWSIKPGLVEPIFEGVMISTLGSQGLSFTTEGLRIQ' A
#
# COMPACT_ATOMS: atom_id res chain seq x y z
N LEU A 1 -3.15 -6.88 -1.80
CA LEU A 1 -1.83 -7.45 -1.53
C LEU A 1 -1.63 -8.64 -2.43
N TYR A 2 -0.67 -8.53 -3.34
CA TYR A 2 -0.20 -9.62 -4.18
C TYR A 2 1.10 -10.15 -3.60
N ASN A 3 1.30 -11.47 -3.67
CA ASN A 3 2.55 -12.10 -3.23
C ASN A 3 3.66 -11.99 -4.30
N THR A 4 4.87 -12.44 -3.99
CA THR A 4 6.00 -12.52 -4.94
C THR A 4 5.67 -13.26 -6.25
N SER A 5 4.75 -14.22 -6.22
CA SER A 5 4.32 -14.99 -7.38
C SER A 5 3.23 -14.30 -8.23
N GLY A 6 2.71 -13.16 -7.76
CA GLY A 6 1.63 -12.42 -8.42
C GLY A 6 0.22 -12.89 -8.06
N ASP A 7 0.05 -13.72 -7.04
CA ASP A 7 -1.27 -14.16 -6.58
C ASP A 7 -1.88 -13.14 -5.63
N LEU A 8 -3.18 -12.86 -5.79
CA LEU A 8 -3.92 -12.01 -4.86
C LEU A 8 -4.15 -12.79 -3.56
N ILE A 9 -3.52 -12.34 -2.48
CA ILE A 9 -3.62 -12.98 -1.16
C ILE A 9 -4.57 -12.26 -0.20
N ARG A 10 -4.69 -10.93 -0.32
CA ARG A 10 -5.54 -10.14 0.58
C ARG A 10 -6.09 -8.88 -0.08
N THR A 11 -7.36 -8.59 0.19
CA THR A 11 -8.03 -7.34 -0.16
C THR A 11 -8.42 -6.61 1.12
N TYR A 12 -8.14 -5.30 1.20
CA TYR A 12 -8.40 -4.49 2.40
C TYR A 12 -9.73 -3.71 2.32
N PHE A 13 -10.25 -3.51 1.12
CA PHE A 13 -11.55 -2.90 0.88
C PHE A 13 -12.36 -3.79 -0.07
N GLN A 14 -13.48 -4.33 0.41
CA GLN A 14 -14.38 -5.14 -0.43
C GLN A 14 -15.28 -4.28 -1.32
N GLN A 15 -15.43 -3.00 -0.97
CA GLN A 15 -16.23 -2.02 -1.71
C GLN A 15 -15.45 -0.71 -1.77
N PRO A 16 -15.70 0.13 -2.80
CA PRO A 16 -15.06 1.43 -2.90
C PRO A 16 -15.34 2.29 -1.66
N ILE A 17 -14.30 2.94 -1.14
CA ILE A 17 -14.40 3.93 -0.08
C ILE A 17 -14.28 5.33 -0.67
N PHE A 18 -14.95 6.30 -0.06
CA PHE A 18 -14.82 7.70 -0.42
C PHE A 18 -13.76 8.37 0.45
N LEU A 19 -12.79 9.04 -0.20
CA LEU A 19 -11.76 9.84 0.45
C LEU A 19 -12.11 11.32 0.34
N LYS A 20 -12.19 12.04 1.46
CA LYS A 20 -12.29 13.49 1.48
C LYS A 20 -10.96 14.13 1.05
N PRO A 21 -10.96 15.40 0.60
CA PRO A 21 -9.73 16.13 0.38
C PRO A 21 -8.84 16.09 1.63
N MET A 22 -7.57 15.72 1.44
CA MET A 22 -6.55 15.58 2.50
C MET A 22 -6.83 14.47 3.54
N GLU A 23 -7.81 13.59 3.31
CA GLU A 23 -7.99 12.39 4.12
C GLU A 23 -6.95 11.33 3.75
N THR A 24 -6.43 10.65 4.76
CA THR A 24 -5.45 9.57 4.61
C THR A 24 -6.09 8.24 5.01
N VAL A 25 -5.86 7.22 4.21
CA VAL A 25 -6.19 5.83 4.54
C VAL A 25 -4.90 5.07 4.70
N GLU A 26 -4.78 4.39 5.84
CA GLU A 26 -3.60 3.61 6.18
C GLU A 26 -3.93 2.12 6.15
N ILE A 27 -3.08 1.34 5.49
CA ILE A 27 -3.09 -0.12 5.54
C ILE A 27 -1.85 -0.56 6.31
N VAL A 28 -2.05 -1.10 7.52
CA VAL A 28 -0.96 -1.54 8.38
C VAL A 28 -0.74 -3.04 8.22
N ILE A 29 0.50 -3.43 7.90
CA ILE A 29 0.94 -4.82 7.82
C ILE A 29 1.91 -5.08 8.97
N ASP A 30 1.67 -6.15 9.73
CA ASP A 30 2.59 -6.56 10.79
C ASP A 30 3.93 -7.00 10.17
N GLU A 31 5.05 -6.56 10.75
CA GLU A 31 6.40 -6.95 10.32
C GLU A 31 6.60 -8.48 10.30
N LYS A 32 5.86 -9.21 11.15
CA LYS A 32 5.92 -10.67 11.22
C LYS A 32 5.09 -11.37 10.14
N ASP A 33 4.26 -10.64 9.41
CA ASP A 33 3.46 -11.18 8.30
C ASP A 33 4.38 -11.49 7.12
N LYS A 34 4.39 -12.77 6.71
CA LYS A 34 5.23 -13.28 5.62
C LYS A 34 4.43 -13.71 4.40
N GLU A 35 3.11 -13.53 4.39
CA GLU A 35 2.24 -14.05 3.34
C GLU A 35 2.57 -13.46 1.95
N GLY A 36 2.96 -12.19 1.91
CA GLY A 36 3.33 -11.50 0.67
C GLY A 36 4.69 -11.89 0.10
N GLY A 37 5.60 -12.44 0.92
CA GLY A 37 6.99 -12.66 0.52
C GLY A 37 7.77 -11.37 0.24
N THR A 38 8.95 -11.51 -0.38
CA THR A 38 9.87 -10.38 -0.64
C THR A 38 9.42 -9.44 -1.76
N GLY A 39 8.57 -9.90 -2.68
CA GLY A 39 8.05 -9.12 -3.81
C GLY A 39 6.62 -8.62 -3.59
N ALA A 40 6.16 -8.61 -2.34
CA ALA A 40 4.83 -8.18 -1.96
C ALA A 40 4.51 -6.78 -2.49
N ASN A 41 3.34 -6.62 -3.10
CA ASN A 41 2.92 -5.32 -3.63
C ASN A 41 1.41 -5.07 -3.48
N PHE A 42 1.03 -3.82 -3.68
CA PHE A 42 -0.34 -3.36 -3.60
C PHE A 42 -0.74 -2.74 -4.94
N LEU A 43 -1.94 -3.12 -5.38
CA LEU A 43 -2.63 -2.46 -6.49
C LEU A 43 -3.79 -1.68 -5.91
N PHE A 44 -3.87 -0.41 -6.27
CA PHE A 44 -4.95 0.48 -5.87
C PHE A 44 -5.77 0.85 -7.10
N GLU A 45 -7.04 0.48 -7.09
CA GLU A 45 -8.02 1.00 -8.04
C GLU A 45 -8.68 2.23 -7.42
N TRP A 46 -8.67 3.34 -8.15
CA TRP A 46 -9.20 4.61 -7.66
C TRP A 46 -9.87 5.39 -8.79
N SER A 47 -10.75 6.31 -8.42
CA SER A 47 -11.46 7.18 -9.36
C SER A 47 -11.59 8.58 -8.79
N ILE A 48 -11.43 9.58 -9.66
CA ILE A 48 -11.63 10.99 -9.33
C ILE A 48 -12.53 11.64 -10.39
N LYS A 49 -13.17 12.74 -10.01
CA LYS A 49 -13.82 13.63 -10.98
C LYS A 49 -12.75 14.32 -11.85
N PRO A 50 -13.07 14.62 -13.12
CA PRO A 50 -12.15 15.34 -14.00
C PRO A 50 -11.65 16.65 -13.36
N GLY A 51 -10.35 16.92 -13.49
CA GLY A 51 -9.71 18.15 -12.98
C GLY A 51 -9.37 18.14 -11.49
N LEU A 52 -9.57 17.03 -10.78
CA LEU A 52 -9.07 16.85 -9.42
C LEU A 52 -7.64 16.30 -9.42
N VAL A 53 -6.96 16.47 -8.28
CA VAL A 53 -5.62 15.93 -8.05
C VAL A 53 -5.72 14.45 -7.73
N GLU A 54 -4.80 13.66 -8.28
CA GLU A 54 -4.72 12.22 -8.03
C GLU A 54 -4.27 11.95 -6.59
N PRO A 55 -4.74 10.87 -5.96
CA PRO A 55 -4.24 10.48 -4.64
C PRO A 55 -2.73 10.18 -4.70
N ILE A 56 -2.04 10.50 -3.62
CA ILE A 56 -0.66 10.08 -3.41
C ILE A 56 -0.69 8.69 -2.76
N PHE A 57 0.15 7.79 -3.27
CA PHE A 57 0.33 6.45 -2.71
C PHE A 57 1.76 6.33 -2.21
N GLU A 58 1.91 6.14 -0.91
CA GLU A 58 3.20 5.98 -0.27
C GLU A 58 3.18 4.71 0.58
N GLY A 59 4.31 4.02 0.58
CA GLY A 59 4.58 2.92 1.47
C GLY A 59 5.74 3.28 2.38
N VAL A 60 5.57 3.03 3.68
CA VAL A 60 6.64 3.15 4.66
C VAL A 60 6.84 1.79 5.29
N MET A 61 8.06 1.28 5.22
CA MET A 61 8.44 0.03 5.86
C MET A 61 9.34 0.37 7.03
N ILE A 62 9.01 -0.18 8.19
CA ILE A 62 9.72 0.07 9.44
C ILE A 62 10.07 -1.29 10.03
N SER A 63 11.36 -1.51 10.29
CA SER A 63 11.86 -2.62 11.09
C SER A 63 12.62 -2.06 12.27
N THR A 64 12.29 -2.54 13.47
CA THR A 64 12.95 -2.13 14.72
C THR A 64 13.68 -3.29 15.38
N LEU A 65 13.95 -4.36 14.62
CA LEU A 65 14.60 -5.56 15.13
C LEU A 65 16.05 -5.28 15.55
N GLY A 66 16.32 -5.44 16.85
CA GLY A 66 17.66 -5.29 17.43
C GLY A 66 17.99 -3.84 17.79
N SER A 67 19.27 -3.47 17.68
CA SER A 67 19.77 -2.13 18.03
C SER A 67 19.83 -1.16 16.84
N GLN A 68 19.45 -1.60 15.64
CA GLN A 68 19.44 -0.79 14.43
C GLN A 68 18.02 -0.80 13.86
N GLY A 69 17.40 0.38 13.78
CA GLY A 69 16.15 0.57 13.07
C GLY A 69 16.42 0.77 11.58
N LEU A 70 15.75 0.01 10.73
CA LEU A 70 15.76 0.22 9.29
C LEU A 70 14.41 0.77 8.87
N SER A 71 14.43 1.77 7.99
CA SER A 71 13.21 2.28 7.39
C SER A 71 13.48 2.68 5.96
N PHE A 72 12.51 2.41 5.10
CA PHE A 72 12.54 2.82 3.71
C PHE A 72 11.14 3.24 3.28
N THR A 73 11.10 4.14 2.31
CA THR A 73 9.86 4.62 1.71
C THR A 73 9.82 4.20 0.25
N THR A 74 8.61 4.04 -0.27
CA THR A 74 8.34 3.78 -1.68
C THR A 74 7.17 4.64 -2.11
N GLU A 75 7.21 5.14 -3.33
CA GLU A 75 6.08 5.81 -3.96
C GLU A 75 5.35 4.84 -4.89
N GLY A 76 4.04 4.97 -4.98
CA GLY A 76 3.22 4.21 -5.91
C GLY A 76 3.47 4.64 -7.36
N LEU A 77 3.59 3.67 -8.25
CA LEU A 77 3.71 3.91 -9.68
C LEU A 77 2.36 3.70 -10.35
N ARG A 78 1.98 4.65 -11.21
CA ARG A 78 0.81 4.48 -12.06
C ARG A 78 1.12 3.46 -13.14
N ILE A 79 0.35 2.39 -13.18
CA ILE A 79 0.39 1.41 -14.27
C ILE A 79 -0.76 1.71 -15.24
N GLN A 80 -0.48 1.63 -16.55
CA GLN A 80 -1.43 1.84 -17.65
C GLN A 80 -1.74 0.52 -18.35
#